data_AF-A0A1C5FHI6-F1
#
_entry.id   AF-A0A1C5FHI6-F1
#
_cell.length_a   1.000
_cell.length_b   1.000
_cell.length_c   1.000
_cell.angle_alpha   90.00
_cell.angle_beta   90.00
_cell.angle_gamma   90.00
#
_symmetry.space_group_name_H-M   'P 1'
#
loop_
_entity.id
_entity.type
_entity.pdbx_description
1 polymer ?
#
loop_
_entity_poly.entity_id
_entity_poly.type
_entity_poly.pdbx_seq_one_letter_code
_entity_poly.pdbx_strand_id
1 'polypeptide(L)'
;MSTPLPSAKLGAFLRAHRELLKPADVGLVATARRRTPGLRREEVASLSGVGLAWYTWLEQGRVTASRQVLGAVTRALRLDAAGQRHAMRLAGYHDPALSAEEDGGSGGLAAAVQPVLDSWTA
;
A
#
# COMPACT_ATOMS: atom_id res chain seq x y z
N MET A 1 13.29 -9.39 -12.21
CA MET A 1 13.21 -8.02 -11.67
C MET A 1 11.75 -7.62 -11.56
N SER A 2 11.22 -7.34 -10.37
CA SER A 2 9.82 -6.96 -10.22
C SER A 2 9.61 -5.53 -10.75
N THR A 3 8.87 -5.40 -11.84
CA THR A 3 8.59 -4.11 -12.48
C THR A 3 7.42 -3.42 -11.78
N PRO A 4 7.60 -2.21 -11.23
CA PRO A 4 6.51 -1.51 -10.59
C PRO A 4 5.48 -1.04 -11.62
N LEU A 5 4.19 -1.13 -11.27
CA LEU A 5 3.08 -0.68 -12.09
C LEU A 5 2.23 0.34 -11.34
N PRO A 6 1.61 1.32 -12.03
CA PRO A 6 0.62 2.19 -11.40
C PRO A 6 -0.54 1.33 -10.86
N SER A 7 -0.92 1.58 -9.61
CA SER A 7 -1.86 0.71 -8.89
C SER A 7 -2.90 1.55 -8.17
N ALA A 8 -4.14 1.51 -8.64
CA ALA A 8 -5.26 2.16 -7.96
C ALA A 8 -5.50 1.57 -6.56
N LYS A 9 -5.24 0.27 -6.39
CA LYS A 9 -5.31 -0.41 -5.09
C LYS A 9 -4.27 0.15 -4.11
N LEU A 10 -3.03 0.36 -4.57
CA LEU A 10 -2.01 1.05 -3.77
C LEU A 10 -2.45 2.46 -3.39
N GLY A 11 -2.95 3.22 -4.37
CA GLY A 11 -3.40 4.60 -4.13
C GLY A 11 -4.51 4.67 -3.07
N ALA A 12 -5.52 3.81 -3.16
CA ALA A 12 -6.59 3.70 -2.18
C ALA A 12 -6.08 3.27 -0.79
N PHE A 13 -5.16 2.31 -0.73
CA PHE A 13 -4.55 1.84 0.52
C PHE A 13 -3.78 2.96 1.24
N LEU A 14 -2.96 3.72 0.51
CA LEU A 14 -2.20 4.85 1.08
C LEU A 14 -3.12 5.97 1.53
N ARG A 15 -4.16 6.27 0.75
CA ARG A 15 -5.18 7.27 1.09
C ARG A 15 -5.88 6.94 2.40
N ALA A 16 -6.33 5.68 2.57
CA ALA A 16 -7.02 5.24 3.78
C ALA A 16 -6.13 5.43 5.03
N HIS A 17 -4.85 5.04 4.95
CA HIS A 17 -3.91 5.22 6.07
C HIS A 17 -3.63 6.69 6.36
N ARG A 18 -3.49 7.54 5.32
CA ARG A 18 -3.33 8.98 5.49
C ARG A 18 -4.52 9.60 6.25
N GLU A 19 -5.74 9.20 5.88
CA GLU A 19 -6.96 9.76 6.47
C GLU A 19 -7.18 9.30 7.93
N LEU A 20 -6.58 8.17 8.33
CA LEU A 20 -6.62 7.67 9.72
C LEU A 20 -5.51 8.23 10.62
N LEU A 21 -4.33 8.51 10.06
CA LEU A 21 -3.18 8.98 10.85
C LEU A 21 -3.39 10.43 11.30
N LYS A 22 -3.32 10.68 12.61
CA LYS A 22 -3.52 12.03 13.15
C LYS A 22 -2.23 12.85 13.02
N PRO A 23 -2.33 14.17 12.81
CA PRO A 23 -1.16 15.07 12.81
C PRO A 23 -0.30 14.92 14.08
N ALA A 24 -0.93 14.78 15.24
CA ALA A 24 -0.23 14.60 16.52
C ALA A 24 0.65 13.34 16.55
N ASP A 25 0.24 12.26 15.88
CA ASP A 25 0.98 11.01 15.84
C ASP A 25 2.29 11.13 15.03
N VAL A 26 2.46 12.20 14.25
CA VAL A 26 3.69 12.49 13.51
C VAL A 26 4.37 13.78 14.01
N GLY A 27 4.00 14.24 15.20
CA GLY A 27 4.59 15.43 15.84
C GLY A 27 4.13 16.76 15.24
N LEU A 28 3.07 16.77 14.42
CA LEU A 28 2.51 17.98 13.85
C LEU A 28 1.43 18.56 14.78
N VAL A 29 1.51 19.87 15.03
CA VAL A 29 0.51 20.58 15.83
C VAL A 29 -0.77 20.74 15.02
N ALA A 30 -1.89 20.21 15.53
CA ALA A 30 -3.19 20.38 14.90
C ALA A 30 -3.60 21.87 14.92
N THR A 31 -3.60 22.56 13.77
CA THR A 31 -4.15 23.91 13.65
C THR A 31 -5.68 23.89 13.75
N ALA A 32 -6.29 24.93 14.32
CA ALA A 32 -7.72 24.93 14.70
C ALA A 32 -8.73 24.86 13.53
N ARG A 33 -8.30 24.95 12.27
CA ARG A 33 -9.19 24.95 11.08
C ARG A 33 -8.74 23.91 10.04
N ARG A 34 -8.98 22.63 10.33
CA ARG A 34 -8.73 21.52 9.39
C ARG A 34 -10.04 20.95 8.88
N ARG A 35 -10.14 20.75 7.56
CA ARG A 35 -11.27 20.04 6.92
C ARG A 35 -11.10 18.52 6.94
N THR A 36 -9.85 18.05 7.05
CA THR A 36 -9.50 16.63 7.10
C THR A 36 -9.10 16.27 8.52
N PRO A 37 -9.70 15.24 9.14
CA PRO A 37 -9.33 14.80 10.49
C PRO A 37 -7.94 14.14 10.55
N GLY A 38 -7.52 13.46 9.48
CA GLY A 38 -6.18 12.87 9.33
C GLY A 38 -5.17 13.79 8.66
N LEU A 39 -4.06 13.22 8.22
CA LEU A 39 -3.01 13.94 7.52
C LEU A 39 -3.48 14.51 6.17
N ARG A 40 -2.96 15.66 5.82
CA ARG A 40 -3.11 16.27 4.51
C ARG A 40 -2.06 15.71 3.54
N ARG A 41 -2.31 15.88 2.24
CA ARG A 41 -1.37 15.38 1.22
C ARG A 41 -0.03 16.09 1.30
N GLU A 42 -0.04 17.40 1.55
CA GLU A 42 1.15 18.21 1.72
C GLU A 42 1.99 17.78 2.93
N GLU A 43 1.33 17.34 4.01
CA GLU A 43 2.01 16.84 5.21
C GLU A 43 2.72 15.52 4.92
N VAL A 44 2.05 14.57 4.26
CA VAL A 44 2.70 13.29 3.87
C VAL A 44 3.83 13.53 2.88
N ALA A 45 3.63 14.42 1.89
CA ALA A 45 4.64 14.76 0.92
C ALA A 45 5.91 15.33 1.60
N SER A 46 5.73 16.26 2.53
CA SER A 46 6.83 16.83 3.32
C SER A 46 7.53 15.78 4.18
N LEU A 47 6.78 14.94 4.91
CA LEU A 47 7.32 13.87 5.76
C LEU A 47 8.07 12.77 4.99
N SER A 48 7.70 12.54 3.72
CA SER A 48 8.32 11.51 2.87
C SER A 48 9.37 12.05 1.91
N GLY A 49 9.57 13.38 1.86
CA GLY A 49 10.56 14.01 0.97
C GLY A 49 10.19 13.96 -0.52
N VAL A 50 8.89 13.84 -0.83
CA VAL A 50 8.39 13.78 -2.22
C VAL A 50 7.58 15.04 -2.56
N GLY A 51 7.40 15.32 -3.85
CA GLY A 51 6.55 16.43 -4.28
C GLY A 51 5.05 16.16 -4.01
N LEU A 52 4.31 17.19 -3.61
CA LEU A 52 2.85 17.12 -3.39
C LEU A 52 2.07 16.60 -4.61
N ALA A 53 2.38 17.14 -5.79
CA ALA A 53 1.73 16.71 -7.03
C ALA A 53 1.98 15.22 -7.30
N TRP A 54 3.21 14.75 -7.07
CA TRP A 54 3.59 13.35 -7.22
C TRP A 54 2.83 12.45 -6.25
N TYR A 55 2.76 12.80 -4.96
CA TYR A 55 1.99 12.03 -3.99
C TYR A 55 0.49 12.00 -4.32
N THR A 56 -0.05 13.09 -4.86
CA THR A 56 -1.43 13.15 -5.33
C THR A 56 -1.68 12.17 -6.48
N TRP A 57 -0.77 12.09 -7.46
CA TRP A 57 -0.86 11.13 -8.55
C TRP A 57 -0.64 9.68 -8.08
N LEU A 58 0.18 9.46 -7.05
CA LEU A 58 0.34 8.16 -6.42
C LEU A 58 -0.97 7.68 -5.79
N GLU A 59 -1.65 8.54 -5.02
CA GLU A 59 -2.99 8.22 -4.47
C GLU A 59 -4.04 7.95 -5.57
N GLN A 60 -3.88 8.57 -6.74
CA GLN A 60 -4.76 8.34 -7.90
C GLN A 60 -4.37 7.09 -8.71
N GLY A 61 -3.26 6.42 -8.37
CA GLY A 61 -2.77 5.25 -9.11
C GLY A 61 -2.26 5.57 -10.52
N ARG A 62 -1.75 6.79 -10.74
CA ARG A 62 -1.31 7.28 -12.06
C ARG A 62 0.20 7.21 -12.30
N VAL A 63 0.97 6.95 -11.25
CA VAL A 63 2.44 6.85 -11.30
C VAL A 63 2.90 5.57 -10.63
N THR A 64 4.10 5.12 -11.01
CA THR A 64 4.85 4.09 -10.29
C THR A 64 5.69 4.72 -9.18
N ALA A 65 6.04 3.93 -8.17
CA ALA A 65 6.94 4.35 -7.10
C ALA A 65 8.09 3.36 -6.99
N SER A 66 9.33 3.85 -6.82
CA SER A 66 10.47 2.98 -6.51
C SER A 66 10.32 2.35 -5.11
N ARG A 67 11.00 1.23 -4.84
CA ARG A 67 11.04 0.63 -3.48
C ARG A 67 11.48 1.65 -2.42
N GLN A 68 12.48 2.48 -2.74
CA GLN A 68 12.98 3.51 -1.82
C GLN A 68 11.91 4.56 -1.52
N VAL A 69 11.27 5.11 -2.56
CA VAL A 69 10.24 6.15 -2.41
C VAL A 69 9.02 5.57 -1.68
N LEU A 70 8.57 4.38 -2.05
CA LEU A 70 7.47 3.71 -1.36
C LEU A 70 7.81 3.40 0.10
N GLY A 71 9.07 3.02 0.39
CA GLY A 71 9.57 2.88 1.76
C GLY A 71 9.53 4.20 2.55
N ALA A 72 9.85 5.33 1.93
CA ALA A 72 9.73 6.64 2.57
C ALA A 72 8.27 7.03 2.86
N VAL A 73 7.37 6.82 1.91
CA VAL A 73 5.93 7.10 2.06
C VAL A 73 5.31 6.23 3.16
N THR A 74 5.60 4.93 3.15
CA THR A 74 5.04 4.00 4.15
C THR A 74 5.57 4.27 5.56
N ARG A 75 6.83 4.71 5.71
CA ARG A 75 7.37 5.22 6.99
C ARG A 75 6.70 6.51 7.43
N ALA A 76 6.48 7.47 6.53
CA ALA A 76 5.77 8.71 6.83
C ALA A 76 4.32 8.46 7.29
N LEU A 77 3.68 7.42 6.76
CA LEU A 77 2.36 6.95 7.18
C LEU A 77 2.38 6.02 8.40
N ARG A 78 3.54 5.85 9.06
CA ARG A 78 3.73 4.96 10.22
C ARG A 78 3.19 3.55 10.01
N LEU A 79 3.26 3.01 8.79
CA LEU A 79 2.85 1.63 8.54
C LEU A 79 3.79 0.67 9.26
N ASP A 80 3.21 -0.35 9.87
CA ASP A 80 3.95 -1.46 10.45
C ASP A 80 4.58 -2.33 9.35
N ALA A 81 5.33 -3.36 9.77
CA ALA A 81 6.01 -4.24 8.82
C ALA A 81 5.04 -4.97 7.87
N ALA A 82 3.84 -5.30 8.34
CA ALA A 82 2.82 -5.95 7.52
C ALA A 82 2.24 -5.01 6.45
N GLY A 83 1.90 -3.77 6.84
CA GLY A 83 1.44 -2.72 5.95
C GLY A 83 2.48 -2.31 4.92
N GLN A 84 3.75 -2.23 5.31
CA GLN A 84 4.86 -1.99 4.38
C GLN A 84 4.98 -3.10 3.33
N ARG A 85 4.96 -4.38 3.75
CA ARG A 85 4.97 -5.52 2.81
C ARG A 85 3.75 -5.52 1.91
N HIS A 86 2.58 -5.21 2.43
CA HIS A 86 1.35 -5.13 1.64
C HIS A 86 1.42 -4.01 0.58
N ALA A 87 1.90 -2.81 0.95
CA ALA A 87 2.13 -1.73 0.00
C ALA A 87 3.10 -2.12 -1.12
N MET A 88 4.21 -2.80 -0.78
CA MET A 88 5.17 -3.31 -1.77
C MET A 88 4.48 -4.27 -2.76
N ARG A 89 3.69 -5.23 -2.26
CA ARG A 89 2.91 -6.14 -3.13
C ARG A 89 1.94 -5.39 -4.03
N LEU A 90 1.20 -4.41 -3.50
CA LEU A 90 0.27 -3.59 -4.29
C LEU A 90 0.97 -2.76 -5.37
N ALA A 91 2.26 -2.45 -5.19
CA ALA A 91 3.10 -1.75 -6.17
C ALA A 91 3.74 -2.69 -7.21
N GLY A 92 3.51 -4.01 -7.13
CA GLY A 92 4.12 -5.01 -8.00
C GLY A 92 5.49 -5.50 -7.52
N TYR A 93 5.92 -5.11 -6.31
CA TYR A 93 7.15 -5.59 -5.70
C TYR A 93 6.93 -6.92 -4.98
N HIS A 94 6.80 -8.00 -5.74
CA HIS A 94 6.77 -9.36 -5.20
C HIS A 94 8.12 -9.73 -4.60
N ASP A 95 8.08 -10.47 -3.48
CA ASP A 95 9.24 -11.15 -2.92
C ASP A 95 9.37 -12.50 -3.63
N PRO A 96 10.43 -12.74 -4.43
CA PRO A 96 10.59 -14.00 -5.14
C PRO A 96 10.68 -15.21 -4.19
N ALA A 97 11.10 -15.02 -2.93
CA ALA A 97 11.17 -16.11 -1.96
C ALA A 97 9.77 -16.63 -1.56
N LEU A 98 8.77 -15.75 -1.46
CA LEU A 98 7.37 -16.14 -1.20
C LEU A 98 6.69 -16.70 -2.46
N SER A 99 7.08 -16.24 -3.65
CA SER A 99 6.58 -16.78 -4.92
C SER A 99 7.08 -18.20 -5.20
N ALA A 100 8.30 -18.55 -4.76
CA ALA A 100 8.84 -19.90 -4.87
C ALA A 100 8.15 -20.90 -3.92
N GLU A 101 7.66 -20.45 -2.74
CA GLU A 101 6.89 -21.29 -1.82
C GLU A 101 5.43 -21.45 -2.26
N GLU A 102 4.82 -20.43 -2.89
CA GLU A 102 3.46 -20.53 -3.44
C GLU A 102 3.37 -21.46 -4.68
N ASP A 103 4.41 -21.52 -5.52
CA ASP A 103 4.49 -22.49 -6.64
C ASP A 103 4.70 -23.95 -6.18
N GLY A 104 5.23 -24.15 -4.97
CA GLY A 104 5.37 -25.48 -4.36
C GLY A 104 4.15 -25.94 -3.53
N GLY A 105 3.26 -25.02 -3.14
CA GLY A 105 2.16 -25.28 -2.19
C GLY A 105 0.74 -25.15 -2.76
N SER A 106 0.55 -24.52 -3.93
CA SER A 106 -0.78 -24.25 -4.50
C SER A 106 -1.47 -25.49 -5.08
N GLY A 107 -0.73 -26.55 -5.40
CA GLY A 107 -1.29 -27.81 -5.93
C GLY A 107 -2.14 -28.58 -4.91
N GLY A 108 -1.84 -28.46 -3.61
CA GLY A 108 -2.52 -29.23 -2.56
C GLY A 108 -3.87 -28.62 -2.13
N LEU A 109 -3.93 -27.29 -1.98
CA LEU A 109 -5.15 -26.62 -1.51
C LEU A 109 -6.21 -26.47 -2.61
N ALA A 110 -5.79 -26.20 -3.86
CA ALA A 110 -6.71 -26.15 -5.00
C ALA A 110 -7.35 -27.53 -5.26
N ALA A 111 -6.56 -28.61 -5.20
CA ALA A 111 -7.06 -29.97 -5.36
C ALA A 111 -8.03 -30.40 -4.24
N ALA A 112 -7.79 -29.95 -3.01
CA ALA A 112 -8.66 -30.27 -1.87
C ALA A 112 -10.00 -29.51 -1.90
N VAL A 113 -10.04 -28.32 -2.50
CA VAL A 113 -11.24 -27.46 -2.53
C VAL A 113 -12.07 -27.65 -3.82
N GLN A 114 -11.47 -28.16 -4.90
CA GLN A 114 -12.15 -28.36 -6.19
C GLN A 114 -13.43 -29.23 -6.09
N PRO A 115 -13.45 -30.38 -5.38
CA PRO A 115 -14.65 -31.20 -5.28
C PRO A 115 -15.82 -30.50 -4.56
N VAL A 116 -15.51 -29.57 -3.65
CA VAL A 116 -16.51 -28.77 -2.93
C VAL A 116 -17.11 -27.70 -3.84
N LEU A 117 -16.28 -27.07 -4.68
CA LEU A 117 -16.75 -26.08 -5.66
C LEU A 117 -17.57 -26.71 -6.78
N ASP A 118 -17.20 -27.91 -7.23
CA ASP A 118 -17.94 -28.66 -8.26
C ASP A 118 -19.31 -29.14 -7.74
N SER A 119 -19.46 -29.30 -6.42
CA SER A 119 -20.75 -29.66 -5.81
C SER A 119 -21.77 -28.50 -5.76
N TRP A 120 -21.32 -27.27 -5.99
CA TRP A 120 -22.17 -26.06 -5.98
C TRP A 120 -22.68 -25.65 -7.35
N THR A 121 -22.18 -26.27 -8.42
CA THR A 121 -22.53 -25.93 -9.80
C THR A 121 -23.43 -26.98 -10.48
N ALA A 122 -23.97 -27.94 -9.71
CA ALA A 122 -25.00 -28.87 -10.15
C ALA A 122 -26.42 -28.29 -10.02
#